data_AF-A0A352Z8F7-F1
#
_entry.id   AF-A0A352Z8F7-F1
#
_cell.length_a   1.000
_cell.length_b   1.000
_cell.length_c   1.000
_cell.angle_alpha   90.00
_cell.angle_beta   90.00
_cell.angle_gamma   90.00
#
_symmetry.space_group_name_H-M   'P 1'
#
loop_
_entity.id
_entity.type
_entity.pdbx_description
1 polymer ?
#
loop_
_entity_poly.entity_id
_entity_poly.type
_entity_poly.pdbx_seq_one_letter_code
_entity_poly.pdbx_strand_id
1 'polypeptide(L)'
;MKKLSKVFSIEFFIGIILTLLAVTAFYFSWSPIEGLEYRVYDLTMNMKKRISSAPVAVIAIDDESIANIGRWPWPRSYIAQMVDILQTYEPRVIGINILYSEEDINQGLKEVREILKTMEAEGLTRHKTYTLLQESEKRLDNDAILSSIISENKRVVLPLYLTISPTPPREEPKMPDYLLKNSIPLSGPPNFLIARDITPPIASFASYALGLGHIN
;
A
#
# COMPACT_ATOMS: atom_id res chain seq x y z
N MET A 1 -41.21 -56.56 -9.74
CA MET A 1 -40.22 -55.46 -9.91
C MET A 1 -40.79 -54.12 -9.44
N LYS A 2 -41.02 -53.91 -8.13
CA LYS A 2 -41.78 -52.73 -7.61
C LYS A 2 -41.18 -52.08 -6.35
N LYS A 3 -39.85 -52.11 -6.17
CA LYS A 3 -39.21 -51.57 -4.95
C LYS A 3 -38.03 -50.61 -5.15
N LEU A 4 -37.53 -50.40 -6.37
CA LEU A 4 -36.39 -49.51 -6.60
C LEU A 4 -36.77 -48.02 -6.67
N SER A 5 -37.96 -47.66 -7.17
CA SER A 5 -38.37 -46.25 -7.28
C SER A 5 -38.60 -45.57 -5.92
N LYS A 6 -39.09 -46.31 -4.92
CA LYS A 6 -39.42 -45.77 -3.59
C LYS A 6 -38.17 -45.43 -2.76
N VAL A 7 -37.08 -46.17 -2.95
CA VAL A 7 -35.79 -45.92 -2.28
C VAL A 7 -35.13 -44.68 -2.88
N PHE A 8 -35.11 -44.56 -4.22
CA PHE A 8 -34.59 -43.38 -4.92
C PHE A 8 -35.34 -42.09 -4.57
N SER A 9 -36.68 -42.15 -4.41
CA SER A 9 -37.48 -40.99 -4.00
C SER A 9 -37.23 -40.57 -2.55
N ILE A 10 -36.94 -41.51 -1.65
CA ILE A 10 -36.62 -41.22 -0.25
C ILE A 10 -35.23 -40.60 -0.12
N GLU A 11 -34.23 -41.17 -0.79
CA GLU A 11 -32.87 -40.62 -0.81
C GLU A 11 -32.83 -39.21 -1.41
N PHE A 12 -33.59 -38.98 -2.49
CA PHE A 12 -33.73 -37.67 -3.11
C PHE A 12 -34.40 -36.65 -2.18
N PHE A 13 -35.47 -37.05 -1.47
CA PHE A 13 -36.16 -36.18 -0.52
C PHE A 13 -35.29 -35.84 0.70
N ILE A 14 -34.54 -36.82 1.21
CA ILE A 14 -33.54 -36.60 2.27
C ILE A 14 -32.46 -35.63 1.78
N GLY A 15 -31.98 -35.79 0.54
CA GLY A 15 -31.03 -34.87 -0.08
C GLY A 15 -31.55 -33.44 -0.16
N ILE A 16 -32.81 -33.25 -0.57
CA ILE A 16 -33.46 -31.92 -0.61
C ILE A 16 -33.55 -31.32 0.80
N ILE A 17 -33.98 -32.09 1.79
CA ILE A 17 -34.10 -31.60 3.17
C ILE A 17 -32.73 -31.18 3.73
N LEU A 18 -31.70 -32.01 3.54
CA LEU A 18 -30.33 -31.70 3.97
C LEU A 18 -29.80 -30.45 3.27
N THR A 19 -30.07 -30.31 1.98
CA THR A 19 -29.66 -29.12 1.21
C THR A 19 -30.37 -27.87 1.72
N LEU A 20 -31.69 -27.95 1.95
CA LEU A 20 -32.47 -26.82 2.46
C LEU A 20 -32.00 -26.42 3.87
N LEU A 21 -31.69 -27.39 4.73
CA LEU A 21 -31.18 -27.17 6.07
C LEU A 21 -29.80 -26.50 6.02
N ALA A 22 -28.90 -26.97 5.15
CA ALA A 22 -27.60 -26.35 4.94
C ALA A 22 -27.71 -24.91 4.42
N VAL A 23 -28.56 -24.66 3.42
CA VAL A 23 -28.82 -23.32 2.86
C VAL A 23 -29.40 -22.39 3.92
N THR A 24 -30.35 -22.88 4.72
CA THR A 24 -30.95 -22.09 5.81
C THR A 24 -29.90 -21.75 6.86
N ALA A 25 -29.10 -22.73 7.28
CA ALA A 25 -28.06 -22.52 8.27
C ALA A 25 -26.93 -21.60 7.78
N PHE A 26 -26.61 -21.63 6.48
CA PHE A 26 -25.72 -20.66 5.83
C PHE A 26 -26.33 -19.25 5.80
N TYR A 27 -27.60 -19.13 5.41
CA TYR A 27 -28.32 -17.84 5.34
C TYR A 27 -28.41 -17.15 6.70
N PHE A 28 -28.55 -17.92 7.78
CA PHE A 28 -28.57 -17.42 9.16
C PHE A 28 -27.17 -17.31 9.80
N SER A 29 -26.09 -17.51 9.04
CA SER A 29 -24.71 -17.44 9.52
C SER A 29 -24.48 -18.26 10.79
N TRP A 30 -24.92 -19.53 10.78
CA TRP A 30 -24.82 -20.39 11.96
C TRP A 30 -23.35 -20.72 12.26
N SER A 31 -22.87 -20.22 13.41
CA SER A 31 -21.46 -20.27 13.84
C SER A 31 -20.69 -21.61 13.65
N PRO A 32 -21.29 -22.80 13.84
CA PRO A 32 -20.58 -24.07 13.60
C PRO A 32 -20.20 -24.34 12.14
N ILE A 33 -21.03 -23.86 11.19
CA ILE A 33 -20.77 -24.02 9.74
C ILE A 33 -19.63 -23.09 9.32
N GLU A 34 -19.61 -21.87 9.84
CA GLU A 34 -18.56 -20.89 9.60
C GLU A 34 -17.19 -21.41 10.07
N GLY A 35 -17.13 -22.03 11.25
CA GLY A 35 -15.89 -22.67 11.73
C GLY A 35 -15.41 -23.86 10.89
N LEU A 36 -16.33 -24.63 10.29
CA LEU A 36 -15.98 -25.68 9.34
C LEU A 36 -15.49 -25.11 8.02
N GLU A 37 -16.14 -24.06 7.52
CA GLU A 37 -15.74 -23.34 6.32
C GLU A 37 -14.31 -22.79 6.46
N TYR A 38 -14.00 -22.09 7.55
CA TYR A 38 -12.65 -21.58 7.79
C TYR A 38 -11.59 -22.69 7.82
N ARG A 39 -11.88 -23.84 8.44
CA ARG A 39 -10.94 -24.97 8.45
C ARG A 39 -10.74 -25.58 7.06
N VAL A 40 -11.81 -25.75 6.28
CA VAL A 40 -11.72 -26.26 4.91
C VAL A 40 -10.97 -25.26 4.02
N TYR A 41 -11.21 -23.97 4.22
CA TYR A 41 -10.49 -22.90 3.55
C TYR A 41 -8.99 -22.96 3.88
N ASP A 42 -8.61 -23.02 5.16
CA ASP A 42 -7.21 -23.11 5.59
C ASP A 42 -6.51 -24.37 5.06
N LEU A 43 -7.20 -25.52 5.07
CA LEU A 43 -6.70 -26.76 4.48
C LEU A 43 -6.45 -26.61 2.99
N THR A 44 -7.44 -26.11 2.24
CA THR A 44 -7.30 -25.92 0.80
C THR A 44 -6.23 -24.89 0.45
N MET A 45 -6.06 -23.85 1.27
CA MET A 45 -5.02 -22.83 1.06
C MET A 45 -3.61 -23.36 1.36
N ASN A 46 -3.45 -24.15 2.43
CA ASN A 46 -2.20 -24.84 2.71
C ASN A 46 -1.84 -25.87 1.62
N MET A 47 -2.82 -26.61 1.09
CA MET A 47 -2.59 -27.54 -0.02
C MET A 47 -2.21 -26.82 -1.31
N LYS A 48 -2.73 -25.61 -1.53
CA LYS A 48 -2.44 -24.76 -2.69
C LYS A 48 -1.14 -23.95 -2.55
N LYS A 49 -0.42 -24.09 -1.43
CA LYS A 49 0.83 -23.36 -1.17
C LYS A 49 1.90 -23.79 -2.18
N ARG A 50 1.92 -23.13 -3.34
CA ARG A 50 2.95 -23.29 -4.34
C ARG A 50 4.24 -22.71 -3.78
N ILE A 51 5.33 -23.46 -3.89
CA ILE A 51 6.67 -22.93 -3.66
C ILE A 51 6.88 -21.86 -4.74
N SER A 52 6.81 -20.59 -4.35
CA SER A 52 7.13 -19.48 -5.24
C SER A 52 8.59 -19.62 -5.66
N SER A 53 8.87 -19.60 -6.95
CA SER A 53 10.23 -19.55 -7.49
C SER A 53 10.89 -18.19 -7.27
N ALA A 54 10.10 -17.15 -7.00
CA ALA A 54 10.59 -15.81 -6.67
C ALA A 54 10.62 -15.62 -5.15
N PRO A 55 11.79 -15.33 -4.54
CA PRO A 55 11.89 -15.02 -3.12
C PRO A 55 11.30 -13.63 -2.86
N VAL A 56 10.03 -13.58 -2.45
CA VAL A 56 9.36 -12.34 -2.02
C VAL A 56 9.31 -12.34 -0.50
N ALA A 57 9.83 -11.28 0.12
CA ALA A 57 9.66 -11.03 1.54
C ALA A 57 8.57 -9.96 1.72
N VAL A 58 7.60 -10.23 2.61
CA VAL A 58 6.57 -9.27 2.99
C VAL A 58 6.91 -8.76 4.38
N ILE A 59 7.05 -7.44 4.49
CA ILE A 59 7.33 -6.76 5.75
C ILE A 59 6.03 -6.08 6.16
N ALA A 60 5.39 -6.63 7.18
CA ALA A 60 4.14 -6.11 7.70
C ALA A 60 4.42 -5.08 8.81
N ILE A 61 3.52 -4.10 8.92
CA ILE A 61 3.42 -3.24 10.09
C ILE A 61 2.31 -3.85 10.95
N ASP A 62 2.70 -4.63 11.96
CA ASP A 62 1.80 -5.35 12.84
C ASP A 62 1.70 -4.71 14.23
N ASP A 63 0.82 -5.28 15.07
CA ASP A 63 0.58 -4.77 16.42
C ASP A 63 1.84 -4.84 17.30
N GLU A 64 2.70 -5.83 17.09
CA GLU A 64 3.99 -5.94 17.80
C GLU A 64 4.93 -4.80 17.39
N SER A 65 5.04 -4.52 16.10
CA SER A 65 5.85 -3.41 15.58
C SER A 65 5.34 -2.06 16.11
N ILE A 66 4.01 -1.85 16.12
CA ILE A 66 3.39 -0.63 16.66
C ILE A 66 3.62 -0.52 18.18
N ALA A 67 3.55 -1.62 18.92
CA ALA A 67 3.84 -1.62 20.36
C ALA A 67 5.31 -1.27 20.66
N ASN A 68 6.24 -1.72 19.82
CA ASN A 68 7.68 -1.51 20.01
C ASN A 68 8.19 -0.14 19.53
N ILE A 69 7.70 0.36 18.39
CA ILE A 69 8.17 1.60 17.77
C ILE A 69 7.34 2.80 18.24
N GLY A 70 6.04 2.59 18.44
CA GLY A 70 5.09 3.60 18.86
C GLY A 70 3.92 3.74 17.90
N ARG A 71 3.09 4.75 18.15
CA ARG A 71 1.81 4.93 17.49
C ARG A 71 1.97 5.22 16.00
N TRP A 72 1.25 4.45 15.19
CA TRP A 72 1.07 4.71 13.76
C TRP A 72 0.15 5.93 13.52
N PRO A 73 0.37 6.76 12.47
CA PRO A 73 1.45 6.70 11.49
C PRO A 73 2.80 7.14 12.04
N TRP A 74 3.85 6.41 11.66
CA TRP A 74 5.21 6.77 12.04
C TRP A 74 5.76 7.91 11.16
N PRO A 75 6.74 8.68 11.66
CA PRO A 75 7.50 9.62 10.83
C PRO A 75 8.13 8.92 9.63
N ARG A 76 8.14 9.58 8.46
CA ARG A 76 8.71 9.00 7.22
C ARG A 76 10.21 8.70 7.31
N SER A 77 10.91 9.27 8.29
CA SER A 77 12.30 8.92 8.63
C SER A 77 12.46 7.47 9.14
N TYR A 78 11.43 6.86 9.75
CA TYR A 78 11.45 5.43 10.09
C TYR A 78 11.33 4.56 8.84
N ILE A 79 10.50 4.98 7.89
CA ILE A 79 10.39 4.30 6.60
C ILE A 79 11.70 4.41 5.81
N ALA A 80 12.34 5.57 5.84
CA ALA A 80 13.65 5.78 5.23
C ALA A 80 14.71 4.83 5.82
N GLN A 81 14.78 4.71 7.15
CA GLN A 81 15.67 3.76 7.82
C GLN A 81 15.37 2.30 7.46
N MET A 82 14.10 1.91 7.38
CA MET A 82 13.72 0.58 6.93
C MET A 82 14.19 0.32 5.50
N VAL A 83 13.97 1.28 4.59
CA VAL A 83 14.39 1.17 3.19
C VAL A 83 15.91 1.09 3.07
N ASP A 84 16.65 1.85 3.87
CA ASP A 84 18.13 1.79 3.97
C ASP A 84 18.62 0.40 4.44
N ILE A 85 18.03 -0.14 5.52
CA ILE A 85 18.35 -1.50 6.00
C ILE A 85 18.07 -2.53 4.91
N LEU A 86 16.94 -2.44 4.23
CA LEU A 86 16.57 -3.41 3.18
C LEU A 86 17.53 -3.39 2.01
N GLN A 87 18.14 -2.25 1.69
CA GLN A 87 19.12 -2.17 0.62
C GLN A 87 20.38 -2.96 0.89
N THR A 88 20.77 -3.11 2.16
CA THR A 88 21.95 -3.91 2.53
C THR A 88 21.84 -5.38 2.10
N TYR A 89 20.62 -5.86 1.83
CA TYR A 89 20.32 -7.19 1.29
C TYR A 89 20.24 -7.22 -0.25
N GLU A 90 20.53 -6.11 -0.93
CA GLU A 90 20.54 -5.95 -2.39
C GLU A 90 19.25 -6.43 -3.12
N PRO A 91 18.04 -6.15 -2.62
CA PRO A 91 16.80 -6.63 -3.23
C PRO A 91 16.69 -6.09 -4.66
N ARG A 92 16.09 -6.88 -5.56
CA ARG A 92 15.86 -6.43 -6.95
C ARG A 92 14.92 -5.22 -7.00
N VAL A 93 13.87 -5.23 -6.19
CA VAL A 93 12.86 -4.17 -6.08
C VAL A 93 12.39 -4.09 -4.63
N ILE A 94 12.14 -2.87 -4.13
CA ILE A 94 11.47 -2.60 -2.86
C ILE A 94 10.12 -1.97 -3.17
N GLY A 95 9.02 -2.67 -2.90
CA GLY A 95 7.67 -2.11 -3.04
C GLY A 95 7.20 -1.54 -1.70
N ILE A 96 6.84 -0.25 -1.66
CA ILE A 96 6.22 0.38 -0.49
C ILE A 96 4.73 0.51 -0.76
N ASN A 97 3.89 -0.03 0.12
CA ASN A 97 2.43 0.06 -0.02
C ASN A 97 1.83 1.14 0.90
N ILE A 98 2.37 2.36 0.82
CA ILE A 98 1.90 3.53 1.57
C ILE A 98 1.77 4.68 0.58
N LEU A 99 0.59 5.30 0.50
CA LEU A 99 0.34 6.43 -0.40
C LEU A 99 0.83 7.74 0.23
N TYR A 100 1.88 8.32 -0.34
CA TYR A 100 2.44 9.61 0.09
C TYR A 100 1.94 10.76 -0.79
N SER A 101 0.63 10.96 -0.90
CA SER A 101 0.03 11.96 -1.79
C SER A 101 0.22 13.41 -1.32
N GLU A 102 0.58 13.61 -0.05
CA GLU A 102 0.75 14.91 0.58
C GLU A 102 2.11 15.00 1.28
N GLU A 103 2.60 16.21 1.55
CA GLU A 103 3.81 16.44 2.34
C GLU A 103 3.58 16.06 3.81
N ASP A 104 4.64 15.66 4.50
CA ASP A 104 4.59 15.38 5.93
C ASP A 104 4.39 16.67 6.75
N ILE A 105 3.50 16.61 7.73
CA ILE A 105 3.19 17.76 8.61
C ILE A 105 3.91 17.57 9.93
N ASN A 106 5.14 18.08 10.02
CA ASN A 106 5.91 18.11 11.26
C ASN A 106 5.84 19.51 11.90
N GLN A 107 5.12 19.63 13.02
CA GLN A 107 4.98 20.89 13.75
C GLN A 107 6.33 21.45 14.21
N GLY A 108 7.24 20.59 14.70
CA GLY A 108 8.56 21.01 15.13
C GLY A 108 9.41 21.56 13.98
N LEU A 109 9.32 20.93 12.80
CA LEU A 109 10.00 21.42 11.59
C LEU A 109 9.48 22.82 11.20
N LYS A 110 8.17 23.02 11.26
CA LYS A 110 7.53 24.30 10.94
C LYS A 110 8.04 25.42 11.86
N GLU A 111 8.05 25.18 13.17
CA GLU A 111 8.55 26.16 14.14
C GLU A 111 10.05 26.48 13.94
N VAL A 112 10.88 25.45 13.71
CA VAL A 112 12.32 25.66 13.44
C VAL A 112 12.53 26.52 12.20
N ARG A 113 11.77 26.28 11.12
CA ARG A 113 11.85 27.07 9.88
C ARG A 113 11.44 28.53 10.09
N GLU A 114 10.39 28.80 10.88
CA GLU A 114 9.99 30.18 11.19
C GLU A 114 11.04 30.92 12.03
N ILE A 115 11.67 30.24 13.00
CA ILE A 115 12.77 30.81 13.78
C ILE A 115 13.97 31.13 12.88
N LEU A 116 14.37 30.18 12.01
CA LEU A 116 15.47 30.37 11.06
C LEU A 116 15.21 31.59 10.15
N LYS A 117 14.00 31.68 9.59
CA LYS A 117 13.57 32.81 8.75
C LYS A 117 13.62 34.15 9.49
N THR A 118 13.21 34.18 10.76
CA THR A 118 13.27 35.39 11.59
C THR A 118 14.72 35.80 11.86
N MET A 119 15.59 34.85 12.19
CA MET A 119 17.02 35.10 12.40
C MET A 119 17.71 35.60 11.13
N GLU A 120 17.33 35.10 9.95
CA GLU A 120 17.83 35.58 8.66
C GLU A 120 17.43 37.03 8.39
N ALA A 121 16.17 37.39 8.67
CA ALA A 121 15.68 38.75 8.54
C ALA A 121 16.42 39.73 9.46
N GLU A 122 16.83 39.27 10.64
CA GLU A 122 17.62 40.05 11.62
C GLU A 122 19.14 40.01 11.35
N GLY A 123 19.61 39.26 10.33
CA GLY A 123 21.03 39.14 9.99
C GLY A 123 21.86 38.29 10.97
N LEU A 124 21.21 37.43 11.77
CA LEU A 124 21.82 36.59 12.81
C LEU A 124 22.40 35.26 12.28
N THR A 125 22.69 35.16 10.99
CA THR A 125 23.10 33.91 10.31
C THR A 125 24.47 33.37 10.74
N ARG A 126 25.33 34.21 11.33
CA ARG A 126 26.66 33.82 11.83
C ARG A 126 26.62 33.24 13.25
N HIS A 127 25.47 33.25 13.91
CA HIS A 127 25.35 32.77 15.29
C HIS A 127 25.41 31.25 15.35
N LYS A 128 26.08 30.69 16.37
CA LYS A 128 26.12 29.21 16.58
C LYS A 128 24.71 28.59 16.70
N THR A 129 23.75 29.36 17.23
CA THR A 129 22.36 28.91 17.34
C THR A 129 21.72 28.69 15.97
N TYR A 130 22.04 29.53 14.98
CA TYR A 130 21.52 29.39 13.63
C TYR A 130 21.99 28.07 13.01
N THR A 131 23.27 27.72 13.15
CA THR A 131 23.79 26.45 12.63
C THR A 131 23.16 25.23 13.33
N LEU A 132 22.93 25.30 14.66
CA LEU A 132 22.26 24.23 15.40
C LEU A 132 20.79 24.06 14.98
N LEU A 133 20.11 25.16 14.65
CA LEU A 133 18.74 25.12 14.13
C LEU A 133 18.69 24.56 12.71
N GLN A 134 19.64 24.89 11.83
CA GLN A 134 19.75 24.28 10.51
C GLN A 134 20.00 22.77 10.58
N GLU A 135 20.85 22.32 11.50
CA GLU A 135 21.03 20.88 11.75
C GLU A 135 19.74 20.22 12.26
N SER A 136 18.98 20.93 13.10
CA SER A 136 17.71 20.44 13.62
C SER A 136 16.63 20.37 12.54
N GLU A 137 16.57 21.35 11.63
CA GLU A 137 15.71 21.32 10.45
C GLU A 137 15.95 20.06 9.63
N LYS A 138 17.23 19.77 9.30
CA LYS A 138 17.60 18.56 8.54
C LYS A 138 17.18 17.27 9.22
N ARG A 139 17.26 17.18 10.55
CA ARG A 139 16.83 15.99 11.31
C ARG A 139 15.30 15.84 11.41
N LEU A 140 14.57 16.94 11.30
CA LEU A 140 13.11 16.96 11.42
C LEU A 140 12.39 16.83 10.08
N ASP A 141 13.09 17.10 8.97
CA ASP A 141 12.56 16.96 7.62
C ASP A 141 12.51 15.49 7.17
N ASN A 142 11.46 14.80 7.62
CA ASN A 142 11.24 13.40 7.30
C ASN A 142 11.04 13.14 5.80
N ASP A 143 10.50 14.12 5.07
CA ASP A 143 10.32 14.03 3.61
C ASP A 143 11.66 14.13 2.91
N ALA A 144 12.51 15.09 3.28
CA ALA A 144 13.85 15.17 2.72
C ALA A 144 14.66 13.88 2.99
N ILE A 145 14.56 13.32 4.20
CA ILE A 145 15.25 12.07 4.58
C ILE A 145 14.75 10.89 3.73
N LEU A 146 13.43 10.72 3.56
CA LEU A 146 12.92 9.63 2.74
C LEU A 146 13.23 9.84 1.24
N SER A 147 13.12 11.08 0.75
CA SER A 147 13.45 11.43 -0.64
C SER A 147 14.92 11.14 -0.95
N SER A 148 15.85 11.47 -0.04
CA SER A 148 17.28 11.20 -0.24
C SER A 148 17.53 9.71 -0.36
N ILE A 149 16.97 8.89 0.54
CA ILE A 149 17.13 7.42 0.49
C ILE A 149 16.52 6.85 -0.79
N ILE A 150 15.35 7.31 -1.24
CA ILE A 150 14.77 6.86 -2.52
C ILE A 150 15.64 7.29 -3.71
N SER A 151 16.21 8.50 -3.68
CA SER A 151 17.06 9.03 -4.76
C SER A 151 18.38 8.29 -4.90
N GLU A 152 19.01 7.94 -3.78
CA GLU A 152 20.19 7.08 -3.73
C GLU A 152 19.86 5.69 -4.25
N ASN A 153 18.60 5.26 -4.07
CA ASN A 153 18.16 3.89 -4.32
C ASN A 153 17.07 3.80 -5.36
N LYS A 154 17.52 3.70 -6.61
CA LYS A 154 16.70 3.51 -7.81
C LYS A 154 16.05 2.12 -7.91
N ARG A 155 15.64 1.53 -6.78
CA ARG A 155 14.97 0.23 -6.66
C ARG A 155 13.60 0.32 -5.98
N VAL A 156 13.21 1.49 -5.49
CA VAL A 156 11.94 1.69 -4.79
C VAL A 156 10.80 1.90 -5.78
N VAL A 157 9.73 1.14 -5.63
CA VAL A 157 8.46 1.34 -6.35
C VAL A 157 7.42 1.87 -5.39
N LEU A 158 6.75 2.95 -5.79
CA LEU A 158 5.76 3.63 -4.95
C LEU A 158 4.34 3.45 -5.52
N PRO A 159 3.32 3.53 -4.66
CA PRO A 159 1.96 3.39 -5.09
C PRO A 159 1.39 4.74 -5.56
N LEU A 160 0.48 4.69 -6.53
CA LEU A 160 -0.42 5.75 -6.89
C LEU A 160 -1.87 5.24 -6.80
N TYR A 161 -2.82 6.14 -6.69
CA TYR A 161 -4.24 5.79 -6.67
C TYR A 161 -4.92 6.27 -7.94
N LEU A 162 -5.81 5.44 -8.50
CA LEU A 162 -6.60 5.78 -9.69
C LEU A 162 -8.08 5.86 -9.33
N THR A 163 -8.71 6.98 -9.66
CA THR A 163 -10.16 7.13 -9.51
C THR A 163 -10.84 6.65 -10.78
N ILE A 164 -11.39 5.43 -10.76
CA ILE A 164 -12.05 4.80 -11.91
C ILE A 164 -13.42 5.46 -12.15
N SER A 165 -13.72 5.82 -13.39
CA SER A 165 -15.02 6.39 -13.79
C SER A 165 -15.39 5.95 -15.21
N PRO A 166 -16.67 5.66 -15.50
CA PRO A 166 -17.11 5.39 -16.87
C PRO A 166 -17.09 6.64 -17.75
N THR A 167 -17.04 7.82 -17.15
CA THR A 167 -16.93 9.10 -17.87
C THR A 167 -15.45 9.49 -18.02
N PRO A 168 -14.96 9.65 -19.27
CA PRO A 168 -13.61 10.14 -19.47
C PRO A 168 -13.49 11.58 -18.96
N PRO A 169 -12.28 12.01 -18.54
CA PRO A 169 -12.05 13.40 -18.21
C PRO A 169 -12.32 14.29 -19.43
N ARG A 170 -12.83 15.51 -19.20
CA ARG A 170 -13.17 16.46 -20.29
C ARG A 170 -11.95 16.88 -21.10
N GLU A 171 -10.79 16.90 -20.46
CA GLU A 171 -9.49 17.23 -21.07
C GLU A 171 -8.47 16.20 -20.60
N GLU A 172 -7.52 15.85 -21.47
CA GLU A 172 -6.40 15.01 -21.07
C GLU A 172 -5.52 15.77 -20.06
N PRO A 173 -5.33 15.25 -18.84
CA PRO A 173 -4.50 15.94 -17.86
C PRO A 173 -3.06 15.97 -18.36
N LYS A 174 -2.45 17.16 -18.34
CA LYS A 174 -1.00 17.31 -18.58
C LYS A 174 -0.25 16.62 -17.45
N MET A 175 0.15 15.37 -17.67
CA MET A 175 0.87 14.59 -16.68
C MET A 175 2.34 15.02 -16.65
N PRO A 176 2.94 15.20 -15.46
CA PRO A 176 4.38 15.36 -15.32
C PRO A 176 5.15 14.15 -15.87
N ASP A 177 6.36 14.39 -16.37
CA ASP A 177 7.21 13.37 -17.00
C ASP A 177 7.46 12.14 -16.12
N TYR A 178 7.54 12.33 -14.79
CA TYR A 178 7.77 11.23 -13.85
C TYR A 178 6.61 10.22 -13.81
N LEU A 179 5.37 10.63 -14.12
CA LEU A 179 4.23 9.71 -14.22
C LEU A 179 4.25 8.92 -15.53
N LEU A 180 4.81 9.51 -16.58
CA LEU A 180 4.86 8.89 -17.90
C LEU A 180 5.97 7.85 -18.03
N LYS A 181 6.97 7.87 -17.14
CA LYS A 181 8.17 7.01 -17.17
C LYS A 181 7.87 5.51 -17.30
N ASN A 182 6.80 5.02 -16.68
CA ASN A 182 6.39 3.59 -16.73
C ASN A 182 5.07 3.39 -17.48
N SER A 183 4.60 4.40 -18.20
CA SER A 183 3.38 4.28 -19.00
C SER A 183 3.65 3.41 -20.23
N ILE A 184 2.67 2.57 -20.55
CA ILE A 184 2.70 1.73 -21.76
C ILE A 184 1.70 2.35 -22.74
N PRO A 185 2.08 2.58 -24.01
CA PRO A 185 1.14 3.06 -25.01
C PRO A 185 0.01 2.04 -25.16
N LEU A 186 -1.23 2.52 -25.18
CA LEU A 186 -2.39 1.66 -25.37
C LEU A 186 -2.31 0.96 -26.73
N SER A 187 -2.18 -0.36 -26.73
CA SER A 187 -2.29 -1.23 -27.89
C SER A 187 -3.16 -2.42 -27.50
N GLY A 188 -4.48 -2.27 -27.62
CA GLY A 188 -5.43 -3.30 -27.17
C GLY A 188 -6.90 -2.94 -27.43
N PRO A 189 -7.83 -3.88 -27.18
CA PRO A 189 -9.26 -3.72 -27.47
C PRO A 189 -9.89 -2.56 -26.66
N PRO A 190 -11.04 -2.01 -27.11
CA PRO A 190 -11.59 -0.73 -26.62
C PRO A 190 -12.15 -0.75 -25.18
N ASN A 191 -12.12 -1.88 -24.47
CA ASN A 191 -12.80 -2.07 -23.19
C ASN A 191 -11.88 -1.94 -21.97
N PHE A 192 -10.98 -0.96 -21.95
CA PHE A 192 -10.20 -0.67 -20.74
C PHE A 192 -11.04 0.09 -19.72
N LEU A 193 -10.81 -0.17 -18.43
CA LEU A 193 -11.30 0.70 -17.37
C LEU A 193 -10.61 2.06 -17.49
N ILE A 194 -11.41 3.12 -17.50
CA ILE A 194 -10.89 4.48 -17.62
C ILE A 194 -10.74 5.06 -16.21
N ALA A 195 -9.55 5.58 -15.92
CA ALA A 195 -9.32 6.42 -14.76
C ALA A 195 -9.65 7.87 -15.12
N ARG A 196 -10.47 8.52 -14.30
CA ARG A 196 -10.77 9.95 -14.42
C ARG A 196 -9.69 10.81 -13.78
N ASP A 197 -9.09 10.32 -12.70
CA ASP A 197 -8.11 11.05 -11.92
C ASP A 197 -7.01 10.11 -11.40
N ILE A 198 -5.84 10.70 -11.14
CA ILE A 198 -4.65 10.03 -10.63
C ILE A 198 -4.17 10.80 -9.40
N THR A 199 -4.06 10.12 -8.27
CA THR A 199 -3.44 10.66 -7.06
C THR A 199 -2.04 10.04 -6.91
N PRO A 200 -0.99 10.71 -7.41
CA PRO A 200 0.37 10.22 -7.29
C PRO A 200 0.96 10.51 -5.91
N PRO A 201 2.09 9.88 -5.54
CA PRO A 201 2.88 10.36 -4.42
C PRO A 201 3.49 11.74 -4.74
N ILE A 202 3.94 12.45 -3.72
CA ILE A 202 4.59 13.75 -3.86
C ILE A 202 5.75 13.68 -4.86
N ALA A 203 5.94 14.76 -5.63
CA ALA A 203 6.88 14.79 -6.75
C ALA A 203 8.33 14.48 -6.34
N SER A 204 8.73 14.90 -5.12
CA SER A 204 10.05 14.62 -4.54
C SER A 204 10.31 13.13 -4.29
N PHE A 205 9.28 12.28 -4.24
CA PHE A 205 9.43 10.83 -4.15
C PHE A 205 9.23 10.18 -5.53
N ALA A 206 8.19 10.61 -6.25
CA ALA A 206 7.80 10.02 -7.52
C ALA A 206 8.89 10.15 -8.60
N SER A 207 9.59 11.29 -8.64
CA SER A 207 10.66 11.56 -9.61
C SER A 207 11.87 10.63 -9.46
N TYR A 208 12.16 10.20 -8.22
CA TYR A 208 13.31 9.36 -7.91
C TYR A 208 12.99 7.86 -7.86
N ALA A 209 11.71 7.49 -7.74
CA ALA A 209 11.29 6.10 -7.74
C ALA A 209 11.73 5.35 -9.02
N LEU A 210 12.02 4.05 -8.85
CA LEU A 210 12.22 3.13 -9.97
C LEU A 210 10.97 3.14 -10.85
N GLY A 211 9.81 3.00 -10.22
CA GLY A 211 8.54 3.19 -10.89
C GLY A 211 7.35 3.37 -9.96
N LEU A 212 6.18 3.47 -10.58
CA LEU A 212 4.92 3.72 -9.90
C LEU A 212 3.92 2.62 -10.27
N GLY A 213 3.20 2.09 -9.28
CA GLY A 213 2.16 1.07 -9.45
C GLY A 213 0.83 1.53 -8.84
N HIS A 214 -0.30 1.06 -9.35
CA HIS A 214 -1.60 1.45 -8.81
C HIS A 214 -2.04 0.58 -7.63
N ILE A 215 -2.79 1.15 -6.67
CA ILE A 215 -3.34 0.45 -5.49
C ILE A 215 -4.85 0.65 -5.39
N ASN A 216 -5.63 -0.18 -6.09
CA ASN A 216 -7.09 -0.12 -6.13
C ASN A 216 -7.68 -1.43 -6.63
#